data_AF-A0A535BN32-F1
#
_entry.id   AF-A0A535BN32-F1
#
_cell.length_a   1.000
_cell.length_b   1.000
_cell.length_c   1.000
_cell.angle_alpha   90.00
_cell.angle_beta   90.00
_cell.angle_gamma   90.00
#
_symmetry.space_group_name_H-M   'P 1'
#
loop_
_entity.id
_entity.type
_entity.pdbx_description
1 polymer ?
#
loop_
_entity_poly.entity_id
_entity_poly.type
_entity_poly.pdbx_seq_one_letter_code
_entity_poly.pdbx_strand_id
1 'polypeptide(L)'
;MKLSIDRLEAGRELDALVAQNVMGWKNVHREDIGRGGKRDQYRGTKPDKLGRWRSADVRHYSTYSADAYLIPARMKELGLWERYVKELSKMTQAKGLPFDWATPDQCCRAALKVVKNPR
;
A
#
# COMPACT_ATOMS: atom_id res chain seq x y z
N MET A 1 13.22 5.81 -10.82
CA MET A 1 12.23 6.92 -10.69
C MET A 1 11.94 7.14 -9.21
N LYS A 2 12.40 8.26 -8.62
CA LYS A 2 12.16 8.60 -7.21
C LYS A 2 10.76 9.21 -7.11
N LEU A 3 9.71 8.37 -7.21
CA LEU A 3 8.34 8.82 -6.95
C LEU A 3 8.33 9.46 -5.56
N SER A 4 8.02 10.76 -5.52
CA SER A 4 7.83 11.47 -4.26
C SER A 4 6.52 10.98 -3.68
N ILE A 5 6.56 9.81 -3.03
CA ILE A 5 5.41 9.18 -2.37
C ILE A 5 4.71 10.22 -1.50
N ASP A 6 5.48 11.09 -0.84
CA ASP A 6 5.00 12.18 0.02
C ASP A 6 4.08 13.22 -0.70
N ARG A 7 4.11 13.32 -2.03
CA ARG A 7 3.25 14.22 -2.82
C ARG A 7 2.02 13.56 -3.42
N LEU A 8 1.96 12.23 -3.43
CA LEU A 8 0.77 11.51 -3.89
C LEU A 8 -0.31 11.65 -2.83
N GLU A 9 -1.53 12.00 -3.23
CA GLU A 9 -2.68 11.96 -2.33
C GLU A 9 -3.05 10.51 -1.99
N ALA A 10 -3.75 10.32 -0.87
CA ALA A 10 -4.36 9.04 -0.56
C ALA A 10 -5.38 8.70 -1.65
N GLY A 11 -5.28 7.49 -2.22
CA GLY A 11 -6.12 7.09 -3.33
C GLY A 11 -5.51 6.00 -4.20
N ARG A 12 -6.09 5.86 -5.40
CA ARG A 12 -5.89 4.69 -6.26
C ARG A 12 -4.47 4.50 -6.74
N GLU A 13 -3.76 5.59 -7.03
CA GLU A 13 -2.36 5.53 -7.44
C GLU A 13 -1.44 5.08 -6.28
N LEU A 14 -1.68 5.60 -5.06
CA LEU A 14 -0.95 5.13 -3.87
C LEU A 14 -1.25 3.65 -3.59
N ASP A 15 -2.51 3.24 -3.70
CA ASP A 15 -2.94 1.86 -3.53
C ASP A 15 -2.25 0.92 -4.53
N ALA A 16 -2.11 1.35 -5.79
CA ALA A 16 -1.42 0.59 -6.83
C ALA A 16 0.06 0.39 -6.52
N LEU A 17 0.73 1.44 -6.03
CA LEU A 17 2.13 1.35 -5.58
C LEU A 17 2.28 0.39 -4.40
N VAL A 18 1.36 0.43 -3.43
CA VAL A 18 1.35 -0.51 -2.30
C VAL A 18 1.13 -1.94 -2.79
N ALA A 19 0.14 -2.16 -3.67
CA ALA A 19 -0.13 -3.47 -4.25
C ALA A 19 1.12 -4.07 -4.88
N GLN A 20 1.81 -3.30 -5.72
CA GLN A 20 2.99 -3.76 -6.44
C GLN A 20 4.20 -3.97 -5.51
N ASN A 21 4.56 -2.97 -4.72
CA ASN A 21 5.84 -2.97 -4.00
C ASN A 21 5.75 -3.70 -2.65
N VAL A 22 4.63 -3.55 -1.93
CA VAL A 22 4.47 -4.09 -0.58
C VAL A 22 3.79 -5.47 -0.63
N MET A 23 2.65 -5.54 -1.33
CA MET A 23 1.84 -6.75 -1.37
C MET A 23 2.33 -7.78 -2.39
N GLY A 24 3.32 -7.43 -3.23
CA GLY A 24 3.92 -8.32 -4.21
C GLY A 24 3.03 -8.65 -5.40
N TRP A 25 2.05 -7.79 -5.72
CA TRP A 25 1.22 -7.96 -6.91
C TRP A 25 2.04 -7.76 -8.19
N LYS A 26 1.67 -8.48 -9.25
CA LYS A 26 2.29 -8.38 -10.56
C LYS A 26 1.34 -7.73 -11.57
N ASN A 27 1.91 -7.12 -12.61
CA ASN A 27 1.17 -6.52 -13.72
C ASN A 27 0.10 -5.51 -13.26
N VAL A 28 0.42 -4.70 -12.24
CA VAL A 28 -0.48 -3.67 -11.75
C VAL A 28 -0.53 -2.53 -12.77
N HIS A 29 -1.70 -2.27 -13.33
CA HIS A 29 -1.93 -1.23 -14.32
C HIS A 29 -3.28 -0.56 -14.08
N ARG A 30 -3.42 0.66 -14.58
CA ARG A 30 -4.70 1.35 -14.64
C ARG A 30 -5.53 0.71 -15.75
N GLU A 31 -6.77 0.37 -15.45
CA GLU A 31 -7.75 -0.15 -16.40
C GLU A 31 -8.81 0.93 -16.60
N ASP A 32 -8.94 1.44 -17.82
CA ASP A 32 -9.96 2.42 -18.17
C ASP A 32 -11.27 1.69 -18.47
N ILE A 33 -12.05 1.40 -17.43
CA ILE A 33 -13.31 0.67 -17.57
C ILE A 33 -14.51 1.63 -17.65
N GLY A 34 -15.15 1.70 -18.83
CA GLY A 34 -16.51 2.23 -19.01
C GLY A 34 -16.71 3.16 -20.22
N ARG A 35 -17.89 3.08 -20.87
CA ARG A 35 -18.38 4.14 -21.79
C ARG A 35 -18.50 5.44 -20.98
N GLY A 36 -17.48 6.30 -21.03
CA GLY A 36 -17.43 7.56 -20.29
C GLY A 36 -16.26 7.73 -19.30
N GLY A 37 -15.30 6.79 -19.24
CA GLY A 37 -13.93 7.06 -18.74
C GLY A 37 -13.75 7.55 -17.29
N LYS A 38 -14.70 7.28 -16.37
CA LYS A 38 -14.71 7.87 -15.01
C LYS A 38 -14.43 6.89 -13.85
N ARG A 39 -13.66 5.83 -14.06
CA ARG A 39 -13.18 4.99 -12.94
C ARG A 39 -11.69 4.73 -13.06
N ASP A 40 -10.92 5.36 -12.19
CA ASP A 40 -9.48 5.12 -11.99
C ASP A 40 -9.29 3.79 -11.26
N GLN A 41 -9.67 2.70 -11.91
CA GLN A 41 -9.58 1.37 -11.37
C GLN A 41 -8.21 0.81 -11.72
N TYR A 42 -7.50 0.32 -10.71
CA TYR A 42 -6.26 -0.41 -10.93
C TYR A 42 -6.54 -1.89 -10.80
N ARG A 43 -5.99 -2.66 -11.72
CA ARG A 43 -6.08 -4.11 -11.75
C ARG A 43 -4.69 -4.70 -11.79
N GLY A 44 -4.53 -5.86 -11.19
CA GLY A 44 -3.28 -6.60 -11.21
C GLY A 44 -3.51 -8.06 -10.88
N THR A 45 -2.42 -8.78 -10.67
CA THR A 45 -2.45 -10.20 -10.33
C THR A 45 -1.83 -10.41 -8.96
N LYS A 46 -2.51 -11.19 -8.11
CA LYS A 46 -2.04 -11.58 -6.78
C LYS A 46 -2.12 -13.10 -6.61
N PRO A 47 -1.28 -13.71 -5.74
CA PRO A 47 -1.47 -15.09 -5.37
C PRO A 47 -2.79 -15.27 -4.61
N ASP A 48 -3.53 -16.32 -4.94
CA ASP A 48 -4.63 -16.82 -4.13
C ASP A 48 -4.10 -17.66 -2.95
N LYS A 49 -5.01 -18.21 -2.13
CA LYS A 49 -4.65 -19.06 -0.98
C LYS A 49 -3.89 -20.33 -1.38
N LEU A 50 -3.97 -20.74 -2.66
CA LEU A 50 -3.28 -21.89 -3.21
C LEU A 50 -1.99 -21.48 -3.96
N GLY A 51 -1.57 -20.22 -3.86
CA GLY A 51 -0.39 -19.68 -4.53
C GLY A 51 -0.56 -19.42 -6.03
N ARG A 52 -1.77 -19.58 -6.59
CA ARG A 52 -2.01 -19.36 -8.02
C ARG A 52 -2.21 -17.88 -8.27
N TRP A 53 -1.58 -17.35 -9.31
CA TRP A 53 -1.74 -15.95 -9.69
C TRP A 53 -3.10 -15.71 -10.34
N ARG A 54 -3.90 -14.82 -9.76
CA ARG A 54 -5.24 -14.48 -10.24
C ARG A 54 -5.40 -12.98 -10.42
N SER A 55 -6.06 -12.58 -11.49
CA SER A 55 -6.41 -11.19 -11.74
C SER A 55 -7.45 -10.71 -10.72
N ALA A 56 -7.23 -9.53 -10.15
CA ALA A 56 -8.11 -8.92 -9.17
C ALA A 56 -7.97 -7.39 -9.20
N ASP A 57 -9.00 -6.71 -8.72
CA ASP A 57 -8.97 -5.26 -8.54
C ASP A 57 -8.10 -4.91 -7.33
N VAL A 58 -7.25 -3.89 -7.51
CA VAL A 58 -6.42 -3.36 -6.43
C VAL A 58 -7.32 -2.83 -5.32
N ARG A 59 -7.06 -3.27 -4.09
CA ARG A 59 -7.78 -2.88 -2.88
C ARG A 59 -7.56 -1.41 -2.51
N HIS A 60 -8.36 -0.90 -1.59
CA HIS A 60 -8.35 0.51 -1.17
C HIS A 60 -7.47 0.72 0.06
N TYR A 61 -6.19 0.36 -0.04
CA TYR A 61 -5.29 0.30 1.11
C TYR A 61 -5.13 1.63 1.87
N SER A 62 -5.13 2.75 1.15
CA SER A 62 -4.87 4.09 1.69
C SER A 62 -6.13 4.80 2.18
N THR A 63 -7.33 4.30 1.86
CA THR A 63 -8.60 4.95 2.18
C THR A 63 -9.56 4.08 2.98
N TYR A 64 -9.39 2.75 2.98
CA TYR A 64 -10.27 1.82 3.68
C TYR A 64 -9.52 1.02 4.75
N SER A 65 -9.91 1.21 6.02
CA SER A 65 -9.21 0.63 7.18
C SER A 65 -9.12 -0.89 7.14
N ALA A 66 -10.17 -1.58 6.68
CA ALA A 66 -10.17 -3.05 6.60
C ALA A 66 -9.09 -3.59 5.66
N ASP A 67 -8.83 -2.89 4.56
CA ASP A 67 -7.75 -3.25 3.63
C ASP A 67 -6.38 -2.84 4.18
N ALA A 68 -6.30 -1.71 4.88
CA ALA A 68 -5.06 -1.22 5.49
C ALA A 68 -4.46 -2.20 6.52
N TYR A 69 -5.30 -2.96 7.25
CA TYR A 69 -4.85 -3.99 8.20
C TYR A 69 -3.99 -5.09 7.56
N LEU A 70 -4.06 -5.27 6.24
CA LEU A 70 -3.21 -6.23 5.53
C LEU A 70 -1.74 -5.79 5.46
N ILE A 71 -1.46 -4.49 5.56
CA ILE A 71 -0.10 -3.95 5.45
C ILE A 71 0.77 -4.36 6.65
N PRO A 72 0.36 -4.15 7.92
CA PRO A 72 1.10 -4.64 9.09
C PRO A 72 1.43 -6.13 9.02
N ALA A 73 0.45 -6.97 8.65
CA ALA A 73 0.66 -8.41 8.49
C ALA A 73 1.74 -8.69 7.43
N ARG A 74 1.65 -8.02 6.28
CA ARG A 74 2.63 -8.17 5.20
C ARG A 74 4.03 -7.70 5.61
N MET A 75 4.15 -6.61 6.36
CA MET A 75 5.44 -6.13 6.87
C MET A 75 6.11 -7.15 7.81
N LYS A 76 5.30 -7.87 8.63
CA LYS A 76 5.79 -8.97 9.46
C LYS A 76 6.29 -10.15 8.62
N GLU A 77 5.53 -10.57 7.62
CA GLU A 77 5.92 -11.64 6.70
C GLU A 77 7.24 -11.34 5.96
N LEU A 78 7.46 -10.07 5.62
CA LEU A 78 8.68 -9.62 4.96
C LEU A 78 9.88 -9.43 5.92
N GLY A 79 9.69 -9.61 7.23
CA GLY A 79 10.74 -9.33 8.23
C GLY A 79 11.07 -7.84 8.39
N LEU A 80 10.16 -6.96 7.97
CA LEU A 80 10.35 -5.49 7.94
C LEU A 80 9.62 -4.77 9.09
N TRP A 81 9.05 -5.52 10.04
CA TRP A 81 8.18 -5.00 11.09
C TRP A 81 8.81 -3.88 11.92
N GLU A 82 10.02 -4.07 12.43
CA GLU A 82 10.67 -3.08 13.30
C GLU A 82 10.92 -1.75 12.57
N ARG A 83 11.40 -1.83 11.32
CA ARG A 83 11.64 -0.66 10.47
C ARG A 83 10.33 0.04 10.13
N TYR A 84 9.28 -0.73 9.86
CA TYR A 84 7.94 -0.21 9.61
C TYR A 84 7.36 0.55 10.80
N VAL A 85 7.42 -0.03 12.00
CA VAL A 85 6.98 0.65 13.22
C VAL A 85 7.80 1.91 13.47
N LYS A 86 9.13 1.87 13.27
CA LYS A 86 9.98 3.05 13.41
C LYS A 86 9.57 4.18 12.46
N GLU A 87 9.28 3.87 11.19
CA GLU A 87 8.81 4.88 10.23
C GLU A 87 7.40 5.38 10.56
N LEU A 88 6.49 4.51 10.99
CA LEU A 88 5.16 4.91 11.46
C LEU A 88 5.25 5.85 12.66
N SER A 89 6.04 5.50 13.67
CA SER A 89 6.24 6.34 14.86
C SER A 89 6.73 7.73 14.51
N LYS A 90 7.65 7.88 13.55
CA LYS A 90 8.07 9.21 13.07
C LYS A 90 6.92 10.00 12.47
N MET A 91 6.03 9.33 11.71
CA MET A 91 4.87 9.98 11.08
C MET A 91 3.77 10.35 12.08
N THR A 92 3.55 9.55 13.12
CA THR A 92 2.51 9.81 14.13
C THR A 92 3.01 10.73 15.25
N GLN A 93 4.32 10.75 15.53
CA GLN A 93 4.94 11.64 16.52
C GLN A 93 4.73 13.11 16.17
N ALA A 94 4.71 13.46 14.88
CA ALA A 94 4.37 14.82 14.42
C ALA A 94 2.97 15.27 14.88
N LYS A 95 2.10 14.34 15.26
CA LYS A 95 0.75 14.58 15.77
C LYS A 95 0.58 14.19 17.24
N GLY A 96 1.64 13.77 17.93
CA GLY A 96 1.59 13.30 19.31
C GLY A 96 0.77 12.02 19.53
N LEU A 97 0.57 11.20 18.48
CA LEU A 97 -0.27 10.01 18.54
C LEU A 97 0.54 8.71 18.64
N PRO A 98 0.02 7.68 19.34
CA PRO A 98 0.57 6.33 19.27
C PRO A 98 0.64 5.84 17.81
N PHE A 99 1.65 5.04 17.47
CA PHE A 99 1.79 4.52 16.11
C PHE A 99 0.63 3.57 15.73
N ASP A 100 0.00 2.91 16.70
CA ASP A 100 -1.18 2.07 16.51
C ASP A 100 -2.41 2.86 16.02
N TRP A 101 -2.38 4.19 16.14
CA TRP A 101 -3.43 5.10 15.66
C TRP A 101 -3.09 5.70 14.29
N ALA A 102 -2.08 5.16 13.61
CA ALA A 102 -1.74 5.59 12.26
C ALA A 102 -2.91 5.40 11.29
N THR A 103 -3.12 6.39 10.43
CA THR A 103 -4.15 6.33 9.40
C THR A 103 -3.78 5.32 8.30
N PRO A 104 -4.76 4.79 7.53
CA PRO A 104 -4.49 3.93 6.37
C PRO A 104 -3.42 4.49 5.41
N ASP A 105 -3.47 5.80 5.13
CA ASP A 105 -2.47 6.51 4.33
C ASP A 105 -1.06 6.47 4.95
N GLN A 106 -0.94 6.76 6.25
CA GLN A 106 0.34 6.70 6.96
C GLN A 106 0.92 5.28 6.93
N CYS A 107 0.08 4.26 7.13
CA CYS A 107 0.46 2.85 6.99
C CYS A 107 1.00 2.52 5.60
N CYS A 108 0.35 2.99 4.53
CA CYS A 108 0.82 2.80 3.16
C CYS A 108 2.18 3.46 2.92
N ARG A 109 2.35 4.71 3.35
CA ARG A 109 3.59 5.47 3.15
C ARG A 109 4.76 4.88 3.91
N ALA A 110 4.57 4.52 5.18
CA ALA A 110 5.60 3.89 5.98
C ALA A 110 6.07 2.58 5.35
N ALA A 111 5.13 1.73 4.93
CA ALA A 111 5.44 0.48 4.24
C ALA A 111 6.24 0.69 2.94
N LEU A 112 5.82 1.63 2.10
CA LEU A 112 6.53 1.96 0.87
C LEU A 112 7.93 2.52 1.12
N LYS A 113 8.13 3.35 2.15
CA LYS A 113 9.45 3.88 2.51
C LYS A 113 10.40 2.77 2.93
N VAL A 114 9.93 1.84 3.74
CA VAL A 114 10.74 0.72 4.23
C VAL A 114 11.12 -0.24 3.10
N VAL A 115 10.16 -0.61 2.24
CA VAL A 115 10.46 -1.53 1.12
C VAL A 115 11.39 -0.91 0.08
N LYS A 116 11.26 0.40 -0.22
CA LYS A 116 12.13 1.08 -1.19
C LYS A 116 13.54 1.35 -0.67
N ASN A 117 13.75 1.31 0.65
CA ASN A 117 15.07 1.50 1.25
C ASN A 117 15.45 0.30 2.13
N PRO A 118 15.84 -0.84 1.53
CA PRO A 118 16.12 -2.07 2.26
C PRO A 118 17.45 -2.05 3.03
N ARG A 119 18.22 -0.95 3.02
CA ARG A 119 19.52 -0.84 3.70
C ARG A 119 19.36 -0.95 5.22
#